data_AF-A0A2W5A2T4-F1
#
_entry.id   AF-A0A2W5A2T4-F1
#
_cell.length_a   1.000
_cell.length_b   1.000
_cell.length_c   1.000
_cell.angle_alpha   90.00
_cell.angle_beta   90.00
_cell.angle_gamma   90.00
#
_symmetry.space_group_name_H-M   'P 1'
#
loop_
_entity.id
_entity.type
_entity.pdbx_description
1 polymer ?
#
loop_
_entity_poly.entity_id
_entity_poly.type
_entity_poly.pdbx_seq_one_letter_code
_entity_poly.pdbx_strand_id
1 'polypeptide(L)'
;MRFAFALMAAVFIPLPSMAQGGASGFFYKDKPIDPVCVQKLLGLGDSEADFTPLTKCPLPDGVAEPDKRFKADEDGFYGFETTEEDSAITAYFMYRAAGRLKNGDYLIETIESGGGSGTFTSVSAIAYDGTSIKLTKKYAGGDRCNGGITHAAVEGGKAVYRYSATPAELAQIFLGAGEYAPYEDLESSAASCAGEVEERDGVITALVLDREQWAEGADDASLSGDYAYQGCFNNYMSSYLKVPAHSETLSRDEAVAFFKKFDATCKKS
;
A
#
# COMPACT_ATOMS: atom_id res chain seq x y z
N MET A 1 -43.90 23.75 -36.31
CA MET A 1 -43.18 23.21 -35.14
C MET A 1 -41.69 23.40 -35.39
N ARG A 2 -41.02 24.28 -34.62
CA ARG A 2 -39.58 24.51 -34.70
C ARG A 2 -38.96 23.93 -33.43
N PHE A 3 -38.15 22.88 -33.56
CA PHE A 3 -37.36 22.33 -32.47
C PHE A 3 -36.06 23.13 -32.36
N ALA A 4 -35.84 23.76 -31.21
CA ALA A 4 -34.58 24.40 -30.87
C ALA A 4 -33.66 23.35 -30.23
N PHE A 5 -32.57 23.01 -30.93
CA PHE A 5 -31.47 22.24 -30.36
C PHE A 5 -30.57 23.19 -29.55
N ALA A 6 -30.51 22.98 -28.24
CA ALA A 6 -29.52 23.64 -27.39
C ALA A 6 -28.22 22.82 -27.39
N LEU A 7 -27.16 23.35 -28.00
CA LEU A 7 -25.80 22.83 -27.83
C LEU A 7 -25.35 23.08 -26.39
N MET A 8 -25.16 22.03 -25.60
CA MET A 8 -24.35 22.11 -24.38
C MET A 8 -22.88 22.02 -24.77
N ALA A 9 -22.15 23.13 -24.61
CA ALA A 9 -20.69 23.10 -24.66
C ALA A 9 -20.17 22.45 -23.37
N ALA A 10 -19.60 21.25 -23.48
CA ALA A 10 -18.89 20.62 -22.38
C ALA A 10 -17.60 21.41 -22.12
N VAL A 11 -17.55 22.13 -21.00
CA VAL A 11 -16.33 22.75 -20.50
C VAL A 11 -15.45 21.62 -19.95
N PHE A 12 -14.44 21.23 -20.73
CA PHE A 12 -13.37 20.36 -20.23
C PHE A 12 -12.53 21.16 -19.23
N ILE A 13 -12.76 20.91 -17.94
CA ILE A 13 -11.85 21.36 -16.88
C ILE A 13 -10.72 20.31 -16.84
N PRO A 14 -9.48 20.65 -17.23
CA PRO A 14 -8.36 19.73 -17.06
C PRO A 14 -8.22 19.44 -15.56
N LEU A 15 -8.32 18.16 -15.18
CA LEU A 15 -7.99 17.72 -13.84
C LEU A 15 -6.54 18.16 -13.57
N PRO A 16 -6.24 18.77 -12.40
CA PRO A 16 -4.87 19.10 -12.06
C PRO A 16 -4.06 17.81 -12.12
N SER A 17 -3.08 17.79 -13.02
CA SER A 17 -2.07 16.74 -13.06
C SER A 17 -1.49 16.68 -11.64
N MET A 18 -1.67 15.56 -10.96
CA MET A 18 -0.98 15.28 -9.71
C MET A 18 0.50 15.16 -10.06
N ALA A 19 1.20 16.30 -10.09
CA ALA A 19 2.64 16.30 -10.15
C ALA A 19 3.10 15.47 -8.93
N GLN A 20 3.72 14.32 -9.20
CA GLN A 20 4.41 13.51 -8.20
C GLN A 20 5.49 14.40 -7.58
N GLY A 21 5.10 15.12 -6.53
CA GLY A 21 5.98 15.95 -5.74
C GLY A 21 6.80 15.05 -4.86
N GLY A 22 7.84 14.42 -5.43
CA GLY A 22 8.89 13.79 -4.63
C GLY A 22 9.33 14.80 -3.58
N ALA A 23 9.25 14.44 -2.30
CA ALA A 23 9.46 15.40 -1.23
C ALA A 23 10.90 15.92 -1.27
N SER A 24 11.10 17.10 -1.86
CA SER A 24 12.37 17.79 -1.86
C SER A 24 12.86 17.92 -0.40
N GLY A 25 14.03 17.40 -0.10
CA GLY A 25 14.71 17.62 1.19
C GLY A 25 15.01 16.40 2.05
N PHE A 26 14.63 15.18 1.66
CA PHE A 26 15.13 13.95 2.33
C PHE A 26 16.48 13.49 1.73
N PHE A 27 17.48 14.37 1.79
CA PHE A 27 18.80 14.21 1.17
C PHE A 27 19.89 14.55 2.17
N TYR A 28 21.01 13.82 2.15
CA TYR A 28 22.19 14.11 2.94
C TYR A 28 23.35 14.50 2.03
N LYS A 29 23.90 15.71 2.20
CA LYS A 29 24.95 16.29 1.34
C LYS A 29 24.57 16.25 -0.15
N ASP A 30 23.36 16.71 -0.46
CA ASP A 30 22.78 16.79 -1.80
C ASP A 30 22.67 15.44 -2.54
N LYS A 31 22.75 14.33 -1.80
CA LYS A 31 22.55 12.96 -2.30
C LYS A 31 21.41 12.27 -1.54
N PRO A 32 20.68 11.33 -2.17
CA PRO A 32 19.73 10.50 -1.44
C PRO A 32 20.40 9.87 -0.21
N ILE A 33 19.68 9.74 0.88
CA ILE A 33 20.18 9.01 2.06
C ILE A 33 20.44 7.57 1.64
N ASP A 34 21.56 7.00 2.09
CA ASP A 34 21.91 5.62 1.74
C ASP A 34 20.77 4.67 2.15
N PRO A 35 20.18 3.90 1.21
CA PRO A 35 19.09 2.98 1.49
C PRO A 35 19.40 1.96 2.59
N VAL A 36 20.67 1.55 2.75
CA VAL A 36 21.08 0.64 3.84
C VAL A 36 20.80 1.26 5.21
N CYS A 37 20.88 2.59 5.32
CA CYS A 37 20.55 3.28 6.56
C CYS A 37 19.07 3.36 6.85
N VAL A 38 18.25 3.54 5.80
CA VAL A 38 16.79 3.49 5.95
C VAL A 38 16.37 2.07 6.31
N GLN A 39 16.90 1.05 5.62
CA GLN A 39 16.63 -0.37 5.90
C GLN A 39 16.98 -0.74 7.36
N LYS A 40 18.16 -0.35 7.84
CA LYS A 40 18.59 -0.57 9.24
C LYS A 40 17.68 0.12 10.25
N LEU A 41 17.30 1.37 9.98
CA LEU A 41 16.39 2.13 10.86
C LEU A 41 15.03 1.42 10.98
N LEU A 42 14.55 0.78 9.92
CA LEU A 42 13.26 0.09 9.91
C LEU A 42 13.31 -1.32 10.52
N GLY A 43 14.49 -1.79 10.94
CA GLY A 43 14.66 -3.11 11.54
C GLY A 43 14.68 -4.26 10.53
N LEU A 44 14.90 -3.95 9.25
CA LEU A 44 14.88 -4.93 8.15
C LEU A 44 16.25 -5.62 7.97
N GLY A 45 16.91 -5.94 9.10
CA GLY A 45 18.23 -6.57 9.21
C GLY A 45 18.59 -6.91 10.66
N ASP A 46 19.85 -7.24 10.95
CA ASP A 46 20.29 -7.79 12.26
C ASP A 46 20.23 -6.82 13.47
N SER A 47 19.73 -5.59 13.30
CA SER A 47 19.61 -4.63 14.39
C SER A 47 18.45 -3.66 14.19
N GLU A 48 17.51 -3.62 15.13
CA GLU A 48 16.58 -2.50 15.25
C GLU A 48 17.31 -1.31 15.88
N ALA A 49 17.36 -0.20 15.16
CA ALA A 49 17.82 1.07 15.70
C ALA A 49 16.71 2.11 15.54
N ASP A 50 16.22 2.68 16.63
CA ASP A 50 15.26 3.79 16.54
C ASP A 50 15.90 5.06 15.94
N PHE A 51 17.23 5.11 15.86
CA PHE A 51 18.01 6.29 15.52
C PHE A 51 19.30 5.91 14.79
N THR A 52 19.61 6.61 13.70
CA THR A 52 20.82 6.39 12.91
C THR A 52 21.50 7.73 12.55
N PRO A 53 22.70 8.02 13.08
CA PRO A 53 23.54 9.11 12.57
C PRO A 53 23.97 8.82 11.14
N LEU A 54 23.75 9.76 10.23
CA LEU A 54 24.07 9.58 8.80
C LEU A 54 25.58 9.54 8.53
N THR A 55 26.40 10.02 9.47
CA THR A 55 27.86 9.85 9.44
C THR A 55 28.31 8.40 9.68
N LYS A 56 27.45 7.56 10.26
CA LYS A 56 27.70 6.13 10.52
C LYS A 56 27.04 5.22 9.49
N CYS A 57 26.34 5.80 8.52
CA CYS A 57 25.86 5.07 7.35
C CYS A 57 27.07 4.64 6.54
N PRO A 58 27.38 3.34 6.45
CA PRO A 58 28.48 2.90 5.63
C PRO A 58 28.16 3.24 4.17
N LEU A 59 29.05 3.94 3.49
CA LEU A 59 29.38 3.53 2.13
C LEU A 59 30.34 2.35 2.36
N PRO A 60 29.95 1.08 2.14
CA PRO A 60 30.81 -0.01 2.56
C PRO A 60 32.14 0.04 1.78
N ASP A 61 33.26 -0.19 2.45
CA ASP A 61 34.55 -0.30 1.78
C ASP A 61 34.49 -1.42 0.73
N GLY A 62 34.84 -1.11 -0.52
CA GLY A 62 34.78 -2.07 -1.63
C GLY A 62 33.42 -2.24 -2.31
N VAL A 63 32.40 -1.47 -1.88
CA VAL A 63 31.16 -1.34 -2.64
C VAL A 63 31.39 -0.39 -3.79
N ALA A 64 31.19 -0.88 -5.02
CA ALA A 64 31.16 -0.07 -6.24
C ALA A 64 30.40 1.22 -5.97
N GLU A 65 30.96 2.35 -6.41
CA GLU A 65 30.49 3.69 -6.06
C GLU A 65 28.96 3.79 -5.99
N PRO A 66 28.38 4.48 -4.97
CA PRO A 66 26.94 4.68 -4.80
C PRO A 66 26.17 4.83 -6.12
N ASP A 67 26.73 5.61 -7.04
CA ASP A 67 26.17 5.95 -8.34
C ASP A 67 25.93 4.73 -9.27
N LYS A 68 26.50 3.55 -8.98
CA LYS A 68 26.28 2.31 -9.76
C LYS A 68 25.19 1.40 -9.21
N ARG A 69 24.79 1.54 -7.94
CA ARG A 69 23.74 0.72 -7.31
C ARG A 69 22.46 1.48 -7.04
N PHE A 70 22.56 2.80 -6.84
CA PHE A 70 21.44 3.65 -6.53
C PHE A 70 20.84 4.22 -7.81
N LYS A 71 19.78 3.58 -8.30
CA LYS A 71 18.96 4.15 -9.35
C LYS A 71 17.67 4.65 -8.74
N ALA A 72 17.36 5.92 -9.00
CA ALA A 72 15.99 6.36 -8.95
C ALA A 72 15.24 5.59 -10.03
N ASP A 73 14.17 4.89 -9.67
CA ASP A 73 13.23 4.39 -10.67
C ASP A 73 12.34 5.53 -11.20
N GLU A 74 11.45 5.19 -12.12
CA GLU A 74 10.52 6.16 -12.72
C GLU A 74 9.52 6.73 -11.69
N ASP A 75 9.32 6.02 -10.58
CA ASP A 75 8.41 6.37 -9.48
C ASP A 75 9.10 7.12 -8.32
N GLY A 76 10.39 7.42 -8.47
CA GLY A 76 11.19 8.20 -7.53
C GLY A 76 11.71 7.41 -6.32
N PHE A 77 11.73 6.08 -6.38
CA PHE A 77 12.33 5.24 -5.35
C PHE A 77 13.85 5.18 -5.49
N TYR A 78 14.54 5.29 -4.37
CA TYR A 78 15.98 5.10 -4.25
C TYR A 78 16.27 3.79 -3.53
N GLY A 79 17.09 2.94 -4.15
CA GLY A 79 17.36 1.63 -3.57
C GLY A 79 18.52 0.90 -4.21
N PHE A 80 18.69 -0.35 -3.81
CA PHE A 80 19.64 -1.26 -4.39
C PHE A 80 18.97 -2.60 -4.69
N GLU A 81 19.55 -3.32 -5.64
CA GLU A 81 19.26 -4.70 -5.95
C GLU A 81 20.54 -5.52 -5.73
N THR A 82 20.39 -6.70 -5.14
CA THR A 82 21.47 -7.67 -4.99
C THR A 82 21.06 -8.96 -5.68
N THR A 83 21.77 -9.28 -6.75
CA THR A 83 21.77 -10.60 -7.37
C THR A 83 22.94 -11.40 -6.79
N GLU A 84 22.68 -12.50 -6.11
CA GLU A 84 23.75 -13.48 -5.88
C GLU A 84 24.08 -14.15 -7.22
N GLU A 85 25.37 -14.36 -7.53
CA GLU A 85 25.85 -14.85 -8.84
C GLU A 85 25.21 -16.18 -9.30
N ASP A 86 24.58 -16.92 -8.40
CA ASP A 86 23.92 -18.21 -8.67
C ASP A 86 22.44 -18.26 -8.23
N SER A 87 21.84 -17.13 -7.83
CA SER A 87 20.42 -17.09 -7.41
C SER A 87 19.53 -16.51 -8.51
N ALA A 88 18.46 -17.22 -8.85
CA ALA A 88 17.37 -16.68 -9.67
C ALA A 88 16.55 -15.61 -8.94
N ILE A 89 16.83 -15.37 -7.65
CA ILE A 89 16.06 -14.45 -6.81
C ILE A 89 16.92 -13.24 -6.48
N THR A 90 16.40 -12.07 -6.88
CA THR A 90 17.02 -10.77 -6.60
C THR A 90 16.42 -10.23 -5.31
N ALA A 91 17.25 -10.08 -4.28
CA ALA A 91 16.85 -9.32 -3.10
C ALA A 91 16.99 -7.82 -3.43
N TYR A 92 16.10 -7.00 -2.90
CA TYR A 92 16.15 -5.57 -3.12
C TYR A 92 15.55 -4.81 -1.94
N PHE A 93 15.97 -3.57 -1.79
CA PHE A 93 15.36 -2.61 -0.88
C PHE A 93 15.35 -1.25 -1.54
N MET A 94 14.18 -0.62 -1.56
CA MET A 94 13.96 0.69 -2.15
C MET A 94 13.08 1.53 -1.22
N TYR A 95 13.29 2.85 -1.22
CA TYR A 95 12.45 3.78 -0.48
C TYR A 95 12.20 5.06 -1.25
N ARG A 96 11.09 5.73 -0.97
CA ARG A 96 10.86 7.13 -1.39
C ARG A 96 10.26 7.96 -0.27
N ALA A 97 10.48 9.27 -0.33
CA ALA A 97 9.81 10.22 0.54
C ALA A 97 8.50 10.70 -0.13
N ALA A 98 7.37 10.19 0.38
CA ALA A 98 6.03 10.48 -0.12
C ALA A 98 5.50 11.87 0.27
N GLY A 99 6.17 12.55 1.20
CA GLY A 99 5.80 13.89 1.64
C GLY A 99 6.35 14.24 3.01
N ARG A 100 6.00 15.45 3.49
CA ARG A 100 6.36 15.93 4.83
C ARG A 100 5.12 16.19 5.67
N LEU A 101 5.01 15.50 6.79
CA LEU A 101 3.91 15.61 7.75
C LEU A 101 3.92 16.98 8.46
N LYS A 102 2.79 17.34 9.07
CA LYS A 102 2.61 18.61 9.79
C LYS A 102 3.62 18.79 10.94
N ASN A 103 4.07 17.71 11.56
CA ASN A 103 5.08 17.73 12.62
C ASN A 103 6.52 17.89 12.09
N GLY A 104 6.71 17.90 10.76
CA GLY A 104 8.02 18.03 10.11
C GLY A 104 8.69 16.70 9.78
N ASP A 105 8.13 15.56 10.17
CA ASP A 105 8.62 14.23 9.81
C ASP A 105 8.36 13.94 8.33
N TYR A 106 9.17 13.08 7.73
CA TYR A 106 8.97 12.57 6.38
C TYR A 106 8.13 11.30 6.43
N LEU A 107 7.14 11.22 5.53
CA LEU A 107 6.46 9.97 5.26
C LEU A 107 7.31 9.18 4.25
N ILE A 108 7.84 8.04 4.68
CA ILE A 108 8.69 7.17 3.88
C ILE A 108 7.90 5.93 3.51
N GLU A 109 7.86 5.64 2.22
CA GLU A 109 7.35 4.40 1.66
C GLU A 109 8.54 3.52 1.28
N THR A 110 8.45 2.23 1.56
CA THR A 110 9.49 1.25 1.21
C THR A 110 8.93 0.09 0.43
N ILE A 111 9.75 -0.48 -0.45
CA ILE A 111 9.49 -1.73 -1.17
C ILE A 111 10.73 -2.62 -0.99
N GLU A 112 10.52 -3.88 -0.64
CA GLU A 112 11.63 -4.80 -0.46
C GLU A 112 11.30 -6.24 -0.82
N SER A 113 12.35 -7.02 -1.03
CA SER A 113 12.32 -8.47 -1.12
C SER A 113 13.56 -9.06 -0.45
N GLY A 114 13.35 -9.98 0.50
CA GLY A 114 14.42 -10.66 1.26
C GLY A 114 15.05 -11.87 0.56
N GLY A 115 14.94 -12.00 -0.77
CA GLY A 115 15.53 -13.14 -1.49
C GLY A 115 14.58 -14.35 -1.67
N GLY A 116 13.26 -14.13 -1.55
CA GLY A 116 12.21 -15.08 -1.93
C GLY A 116 11.33 -14.53 -3.07
N SER A 117 10.22 -15.20 -3.37
CA SER A 117 9.22 -14.67 -4.31
C SER A 117 8.32 -13.61 -3.68
N GLY A 118 8.55 -13.18 -2.43
CA GLY A 118 7.76 -12.19 -1.72
C GLY A 118 8.19 -10.76 -2.05
N THR A 119 7.20 -9.87 -2.14
CA THR A 119 7.39 -8.41 -2.19
C THR A 119 6.65 -7.84 -1.00
N PHE A 120 7.35 -7.03 -0.21
CA PHE A 120 6.81 -6.36 0.97
C PHE A 120 6.88 -4.86 0.78
N THR A 121 5.89 -4.17 1.31
CA THR A 121 5.84 -2.71 1.27
C THR A 121 5.45 -2.17 2.63
N SER A 122 5.88 -0.95 2.96
CA SER A 122 5.53 -0.32 4.23
C SER A 122 5.51 1.20 4.14
N VAL A 123 4.79 1.84 5.06
CA VAL A 123 4.77 3.28 5.26
C VAL A 123 5.14 3.61 6.70
N SER A 124 6.09 4.52 6.88
CA SER A 124 6.59 4.96 8.19
C SER A 124 6.86 6.46 8.22
N ALA A 125 6.77 7.10 9.40
CA ALA A 125 7.25 8.45 9.63
C ALA A 125 8.68 8.45 10.15
N ILE A 126 9.53 9.27 9.55
CA ILE A 126 10.94 9.41 9.91
C ILE A 126 11.26 10.88 10.17
N ALA A 127 11.69 11.20 11.39
CA ALA A 127 12.26 12.51 11.71
C ALA A 127 13.66 12.62 11.09
N TYR A 128 13.95 13.78 10.49
CA TYR A 128 15.23 14.09 9.87
C TYR A 128 15.70 15.49 10.28
N ASP A 129 16.91 15.60 10.82
CA ASP A 129 17.49 16.86 11.32
C ASP A 129 18.61 17.44 10.44
N GLY A 130 18.88 16.82 9.28
CA GLY A 130 20.03 17.16 8.43
C GLY A 130 21.21 16.19 8.57
N THR A 131 21.36 15.54 9.73
CA THR A 131 22.53 14.71 10.07
C THR A 131 22.17 13.34 10.65
N SER A 132 20.93 13.13 11.04
CA SER A 132 20.43 11.89 11.61
C SER A 132 18.99 11.63 11.20
N ILE A 133 18.62 10.34 11.18
CA ILE A 133 17.26 9.88 10.97
C ILE A 133 16.77 9.12 12.20
N LYS A 134 15.48 9.26 12.52
CA LYS A 134 14.83 8.58 13.63
C LYS A 134 13.44 8.09 13.21
N LEU A 135 13.12 6.82 13.45
CA LEU A 135 11.78 6.29 13.25
C LEU A 135 10.86 6.88 14.33
N THR A 136 9.81 7.59 13.91
CA THR A 136 8.84 8.19 14.84
C THR A 136 7.52 7.44 14.88
N LYS A 137 7.12 6.80 13.78
CA LYS A 137 5.89 5.99 13.71
C LYS A 137 5.97 4.97 12.58
N LYS A 138 5.55 3.72 12.83
CA LYS A 138 5.17 2.76 11.78
C LYS A 138 3.66 2.91 11.54
N TYR A 139 3.23 3.07 10.29
CA TYR A 139 1.81 3.18 9.96
C TYR A 139 1.22 1.82 9.58
N ALA A 140 1.66 1.28 8.45
CA ALA A 140 1.19 0.03 7.89
C ALA A 140 2.31 -0.62 7.05
N GLY A 141 2.17 -1.91 6.80
CA GLY A 141 3.03 -2.65 5.88
C GLY A 141 2.68 -4.13 5.89
N GLY A 142 3.13 -4.83 4.85
CA GLY A 142 2.78 -6.21 4.63
C GLY A 142 3.19 -6.72 3.26
N ASP A 143 2.66 -7.88 2.89
CA ASP A 143 2.84 -8.44 1.54
C ASP A 143 1.78 -7.90 0.57
N ARG A 144 1.90 -8.26 -0.72
CA ARG A 144 1.04 -7.75 -1.82
C ARG A 144 -0.44 -7.60 -1.50
N CYS A 145 -1.05 -8.58 -0.80
CA CYS A 145 -2.48 -8.60 -0.53
C CYS A 145 -2.84 -8.55 0.95
N ASN A 146 -1.87 -8.71 1.84
CA ASN A 146 -2.05 -8.64 3.29
C ASN A 146 -1.29 -7.42 3.85
N GLY A 147 -1.87 -6.23 3.68
CA GLY A 147 -1.28 -4.97 4.17
C GLY A 147 -0.28 -4.30 3.22
N GLY A 148 -0.15 -4.79 1.99
CA GLY A 148 0.72 -4.23 0.96
C GLY A 148 0.29 -2.84 0.53
N ILE A 149 1.17 -1.86 0.69
CA ILE A 149 0.97 -0.47 0.33
C ILE A 149 0.88 -0.33 -1.18
N THR A 150 -0.22 0.27 -1.65
CA THR A 150 -0.44 0.61 -3.07
C THR A 150 -0.39 2.11 -3.31
N HIS A 151 -0.56 2.90 -2.25
CA HIS A 151 -0.49 4.35 -2.30
C HIS A 151 0.02 4.92 -0.98
N ALA A 152 0.90 5.92 -1.05
CA ALA A 152 1.32 6.71 0.09
C ALA A 152 1.52 8.17 -0.33
N ALA A 153 0.95 9.09 0.44
CA ALA A 153 1.03 10.52 0.21
C ALA A 153 0.87 11.30 1.51
N VAL A 154 1.17 12.61 1.45
CA VAL A 154 0.81 13.55 2.51
C VAL A 154 -0.22 14.55 2.01
N GLU A 155 -1.41 14.55 2.62
CA GLU A 155 -2.49 15.49 2.29
C GLU A 155 -2.85 16.32 3.51
N GLY A 156 -2.86 17.65 3.38
CA GLY A 156 -3.16 18.54 4.51
C GLY A 156 -2.21 18.37 5.71
N GLY A 157 -0.98 17.89 5.46
CA GLY A 157 0.01 17.58 6.49
C GLY A 157 -0.24 16.27 7.26
N LYS A 158 -1.13 15.40 6.78
CA LYS A 158 -1.43 14.09 7.36
C LYS A 158 -0.97 12.97 6.45
N ALA A 159 -0.60 11.83 7.04
CA ALA A 159 -0.33 10.63 6.26
C ALA A 159 -1.64 10.14 5.65
N VAL A 160 -1.65 9.89 4.33
CA VAL A 160 -2.74 9.24 3.61
C VAL A 160 -2.12 8.07 2.86
N TYR A 161 -2.64 6.88 3.08
CA TYR A 161 -2.12 5.68 2.42
C TYR A 161 -3.23 4.67 2.18
N ARG A 162 -2.99 3.81 1.20
CA ARG A 162 -3.84 2.66 0.88
C ARG A 162 -3.02 1.40 0.96
N TYR A 163 -3.65 0.35 1.46
CA TYR A 163 -3.09 -1.00 1.45
C TYR A 163 -4.09 -2.01 0.94
N SER A 164 -3.61 -2.98 0.17
CA SER A 164 -4.38 -4.15 -0.23
C SER A 164 -4.74 -4.99 0.98
N ALA A 165 -5.95 -5.55 0.96
CA ALA A 165 -6.43 -6.47 1.97
C ALA A 165 -7.11 -7.68 1.33
N THR A 166 -6.98 -8.83 1.98
CA THR A 166 -7.62 -10.09 1.58
C THR A 166 -9.09 -10.16 2.04
N PRO A 167 -9.91 -11.11 1.55
CA PRO A 167 -11.26 -11.32 2.06
C PRO A 167 -11.32 -11.47 3.58
N ALA A 168 -10.43 -12.29 4.14
CA ALA A 168 -10.36 -12.51 5.59
C ALA A 168 -10.00 -11.22 6.35
N GLU A 169 -9.00 -10.49 5.88
CA GLU A 169 -8.56 -9.23 6.50
C GLU A 169 -9.66 -8.16 6.46
N LEU A 170 -10.32 -7.97 5.32
CA LEU A 170 -11.43 -7.03 5.20
C LEU A 170 -12.58 -7.38 6.15
N ALA A 171 -12.94 -8.66 6.26
CA ALA A 171 -13.95 -9.10 7.21
C ALA A 171 -13.55 -8.76 8.67
N GLN A 172 -12.30 -9.00 9.04
CA GLN A 172 -11.79 -8.68 10.38
C GLN A 172 -11.79 -7.16 10.65
N ILE A 173 -11.39 -6.36 9.67
CA ILE A 173 -11.36 -4.90 9.78
C ILE A 173 -12.77 -4.33 10.02
N PHE A 174 -13.77 -4.79 9.29
CA PHE A 174 -15.11 -4.17 9.28
C PHE A 174 -16.15 -4.86 10.18
N LEU A 175 -15.93 -6.13 10.58
CA LEU A 175 -16.80 -6.87 11.50
C LEU A 175 -16.18 -7.03 12.89
N GLY A 176 -14.85 -7.08 12.98
CA GLY A 176 -14.11 -7.32 14.22
C GLY A 176 -13.25 -8.59 14.13
N ALA A 177 -12.20 -8.62 14.95
CA ALA A 177 -11.30 -9.77 15.03
C ALA A 177 -12.03 -11.04 15.51
N GLY A 178 -11.74 -12.17 14.86
CA GLY A 178 -12.29 -13.48 15.22
C GLY A 178 -13.64 -13.83 14.58
N GLU A 179 -14.25 -12.93 13.79
CA GLU A 179 -15.50 -13.24 13.08
C GLU A 179 -15.33 -14.22 11.93
N TYR A 180 -14.15 -14.21 11.30
CA TYR A 180 -13.75 -15.08 10.20
C TYR A 180 -12.28 -15.49 10.36
N ALA A 181 -12.02 -16.79 10.39
CA ALA A 181 -10.69 -17.37 10.48
C ALA A 181 -10.00 -17.36 9.10
N PRO A 182 -8.81 -16.72 8.97
CA PRO A 182 -8.03 -16.77 7.73
C PRO A 182 -7.67 -18.20 7.35
N TYR A 183 -7.78 -18.55 6.07
CA TYR A 183 -7.50 -19.88 5.51
C TYR A 183 -8.44 -21.02 5.98
N GLU A 184 -9.48 -20.71 6.74
CA GLU A 184 -10.52 -21.67 7.13
C GLU A 184 -11.88 -21.19 6.62
N ASP A 185 -12.21 -19.94 6.93
CA ASP A 185 -13.49 -19.33 6.58
C ASP A 185 -13.40 -18.52 5.28
N LEU A 186 -12.30 -17.77 5.12
CA LEU A 186 -12.04 -16.87 4.00
C LEU A 186 -10.57 -16.96 3.57
N GLU A 187 -10.33 -16.75 2.29
CA GLU A 187 -9.02 -16.68 1.65
C GLU A 187 -8.19 -15.51 2.23
N SER A 188 -6.89 -15.73 2.38
CA SER A 188 -5.95 -14.78 3.01
C SER A 188 -4.52 -14.83 2.43
N SER A 189 -4.31 -15.45 1.27
CA SER A 189 -3.00 -15.55 0.64
C SER A 189 -2.51 -14.24 0.03
N ALA A 190 -1.20 -14.13 -0.17
CA ALA A 190 -0.54 -12.98 -0.80
C ALA A 190 -0.90 -12.75 -2.28
N ALA A 191 -1.80 -13.55 -2.87
CA ALA A 191 -2.30 -13.41 -4.23
C ALA A 191 -3.81 -13.11 -4.29
N SER A 192 -4.46 -12.96 -3.13
CA SER A 192 -5.91 -12.90 -2.99
C SER A 192 -6.44 -11.52 -2.59
N CYS A 193 -5.93 -10.47 -3.24
CA CYS A 193 -6.34 -9.10 -2.98
C CYS A 193 -7.85 -8.99 -3.23
N ALA A 194 -8.62 -8.37 -2.33
CA ALA A 194 -10.07 -8.21 -2.50
C ALA A 194 -10.50 -6.73 -2.60
N GLY A 195 -9.65 -5.84 -2.13
CA GLY A 195 -9.81 -4.39 -2.18
C GLY A 195 -8.69 -3.68 -1.44
N GLU A 196 -8.76 -2.36 -1.39
CA GLU A 196 -7.80 -1.52 -0.69
C GLU A 196 -8.46 -0.77 0.46
N VAL A 197 -7.80 -0.67 1.60
CA VAL A 197 -8.24 0.15 2.73
C VAL A 197 -7.48 1.47 2.74
N GLU A 198 -8.19 2.59 2.69
CA GLU A 198 -7.60 3.93 2.82
C GLU A 198 -7.61 4.39 4.27
N GLU A 199 -6.43 4.76 4.77
CA GLU A 199 -6.25 5.35 6.10
C GLU A 199 -5.70 6.77 6.04
N ARG A 200 -6.10 7.57 7.05
CA ARG A 200 -5.58 8.90 7.31
C ARG A 200 -5.06 8.97 8.74
N ASP A 201 -3.74 9.15 8.89
CA ASP A 201 -3.00 9.11 10.17
C ASP A 201 -3.22 7.83 11.01
N GLY A 202 -3.56 6.70 10.39
CA GLY A 202 -3.90 5.45 11.11
C GLY A 202 -5.39 5.26 11.39
N VAL A 203 -6.24 6.08 10.78
CA VAL A 203 -7.70 5.97 10.90
C VAL A 203 -8.28 5.58 9.55
N ILE A 204 -8.99 4.46 9.50
CA ILE A 204 -9.70 4.00 8.30
C ILE A 204 -10.74 5.03 7.88
N THR A 205 -10.69 5.42 6.61
CA THR A 205 -11.59 6.40 6.02
C THR A 205 -12.42 5.84 4.88
N ALA A 206 -11.87 4.90 4.11
CA ALA A 206 -12.58 4.29 2.99
C ALA A 206 -12.11 2.85 2.72
N LEU A 207 -12.96 2.11 2.02
CA LEU A 207 -12.66 0.86 1.32
C LEU A 207 -12.84 1.10 -0.17
N VAL A 208 -11.82 0.78 -0.96
CA VAL A 208 -11.84 0.82 -2.43
C VAL A 208 -11.94 -0.61 -2.95
N LEU A 209 -12.95 -0.87 -3.77
CA LEU A 209 -13.20 -2.15 -4.40
C LEU A 209 -12.79 -2.08 -5.87
N ASP A 210 -12.09 -3.09 -6.37
CA ASP A 210 -11.70 -3.18 -7.77
C ASP A 210 -12.82 -3.83 -8.60
N ARG A 211 -13.62 -3.02 -9.30
CA ARG A 211 -14.69 -3.55 -10.15
C ARG A 211 -14.18 -4.43 -11.27
N GLU A 212 -13.04 -4.11 -11.87
CA GLU A 212 -12.51 -4.89 -13.00
C GLU A 212 -12.17 -6.30 -12.53
N GLN A 213 -11.49 -6.40 -11.39
CA GLN A 213 -11.20 -7.68 -10.75
C GLN A 213 -12.47 -8.53 -10.50
N TRP A 214 -13.54 -7.91 -10.02
CA TRP A 214 -14.78 -8.63 -9.67
C TRP A 214 -15.79 -8.77 -10.83
N ALA A 215 -15.54 -8.13 -11.97
CA ALA A 215 -16.40 -8.16 -13.16
C ALA A 215 -16.22 -9.44 -13.98
N GLU A 216 -15.01 -10.01 -14.02
CA GLU A 216 -14.70 -11.21 -14.83
C GLU A 216 -15.24 -12.51 -14.22
N GLY A 217 -15.85 -12.43 -13.04
CA GLY A 217 -16.53 -13.54 -12.37
C GLY A 217 -15.75 -14.00 -11.15
N ALA A 218 -16.48 -14.24 -10.07
CA ALA A 218 -15.93 -14.62 -8.77
C ALA A 218 -15.50 -16.10 -8.69
N ASP A 219 -15.41 -16.75 -9.85
CA ASP A 219 -15.04 -18.15 -10.05
C ASP A 219 -13.56 -18.30 -10.45
N ASP A 220 -12.75 -17.23 -10.34
CA ASP A 220 -11.30 -17.39 -10.47
C ASP A 220 -10.83 -18.40 -9.40
N ALA A 221 -10.21 -19.48 -9.89
CA ALA A 221 -9.68 -20.54 -9.07
C ALA A 221 -8.68 -20.04 -8.02
N SER A 222 -8.08 -18.86 -8.26
CA SER A 222 -7.19 -18.16 -7.33
C SER A 222 -7.88 -17.69 -6.04
N LEU A 223 -9.22 -17.56 -6.06
CA LEU A 223 -10.06 -17.16 -4.92
C LEU A 223 -11.03 -18.26 -4.49
N SER A 224 -10.95 -19.47 -5.05
CA SER A 224 -11.93 -20.54 -4.84
C SER A 224 -11.36 -21.73 -4.06
N GLY A 225 -10.63 -21.47 -2.97
CA GLY A 225 -10.31 -22.53 -2.00
C GLY A 225 -11.57 -23.11 -1.35
N ASP A 226 -11.46 -24.31 -0.77
CA ASP A 226 -12.53 -24.98 0.00
C ASP A 226 -12.79 -24.29 1.37
N TYR A 227 -12.76 -22.96 1.43
CA TYR A 227 -13.03 -22.19 2.65
C TYR A 227 -14.53 -22.00 2.85
N ALA A 228 -14.97 -22.07 4.11
CA ALA A 228 -16.38 -22.22 4.46
C ALA A 228 -17.30 -21.13 3.86
N TYR A 229 -16.82 -19.89 3.74
CA TYR A 229 -17.62 -18.75 3.29
C TYR A 229 -17.12 -18.09 2.01
N GLN A 230 -16.05 -18.58 1.39
CA GLN A 230 -15.40 -17.90 0.27
C GLN A 230 -16.32 -17.80 -0.96
N GLY A 231 -17.01 -18.89 -1.32
CA GLY A 231 -17.97 -18.86 -2.43
C GLY A 231 -19.12 -17.87 -2.20
N CYS A 232 -19.56 -17.69 -0.95
CA CYS A 232 -20.59 -16.70 -0.62
C CYS A 232 -20.04 -15.26 -0.69
N PHE A 233 -18.84 -15.02 -0.16
CA PHE A 233 -18.15 -13.73 -0.26
C PHE A 233 -17.99 -13.29 -1.73
N ASN A 234 -17.45 -14.20 -2.55
CA ASN A 234 -17.25 -14.02 -3.98
C ASN A 234 -18.55 -13.62 -4.71
N ASN A 235 -19.63 -14.37 -4.47
CA ASN A 235 -20.94 -14.08 -5.03
C ASN A 235 -21.51 -12.74 -4.54
N TYR A 236 -21.35 -12.43 -3.26
CA TYR A 236 -21.85 -11.20 -2.66
C TYR A 236 -21.13 -9.97 -3.24
N MET A 237 -19.80 -10.00 -3.32
CA MET A 237 -18.97 -8.93 -3.86
C MET A 237 -19.27 -8.66 -5.34
N SER A 238 -19.27 -9.71 -6.17
CA SER A 238 -19.59 -9.58 -7.59
C SER A 238 -21.02 -9.07 -7.81
N SER A 239 -21.99 -9.53 -7.01
CA SER A 239 -23.38 -9.03 -7.09
C SER A 239 -23.50 -7.56 -6.72
N TYR A 240 -22.75 -7.10 -5.71
CA TYR A 240 -22.70 -5.69 -5.34
C TYR A 240 -22.13 -4.85 -6.47
N LEU A 241 -20.99 -5.24 -7.03
CA LEU A 241 -20.30 -4.46 -8.07
C LEU A 241 -21.00 -4.53 -9.44
N LYS A 242 -21.85 -5.53 -9.72
CA LYS A 242 -22.66 -5.54 -10.96
C LYS A 242 -23.71 -4.44 -11.05
N VAL A 243 -24.06 -3.78 -9.93
CA VAL A 243 -25.01 -2.67 -9.93
C VAL A 243 -24.27 -1.37 -10.24
N PRO A 244 -24.50 -0.70 -11.39
CA PRO A 244 -23.72 0.48 -11.78
C PRO A 244 -23.88 1.68 -10.85
N ALA A 245 -24.96 1.72 -10.08
CA ALA A 245 -25.22 2.79 -9.11
C ALA A 245 -24.40 2.64 -7.82
N HIS A 246 -23.80 1.47 -7.56
CA HIS A 246 -22.95 1.26 -6.39
C HIS A 246 -21.56 1.84 -6.63
N SER A 247 -21.07 2.58 -5.62
CA SER A 247 -19.72 3.11 -5.59
C SER A 247 -18.69 2.00 -5.38
N GLU A 248 -17.53 2.13 -6.03
CA GLU A 248 -16.32 1.34 -5.76
C GLU A 248 -15.61 1.83 -4.49
N THR A 249 -15.78 3.11 -4.14
CA THR A 249 -15.23 3.68 -2.91
C THR A 249 -16.35 3.82 -1.90
N LEU A 250 -16.27 3.04 -0.83
CA LEU A 250 -17.18 3.10 0.31
C LEU A 250 -16.51 3.89 1.43
N SER A 251 -17.23 4.84 2.03
CA SER A 251 -16.80 5.39 3.32
C SER A 251 -16.71 4.27 4.37
N ARG A 252 -16.00 4.51 5.48
CA ARG A 252 -15.92 3.54 6.58
C ARG A 252 -17.30 3.02 7.04
N ASP A 253 -18.29 3.90 7.19
CA ASP A 253 -19.62 3.50 7.65
C ASP A 253 -20.37 2.65 6.62
N GLU A 254 -20.23 2.98 5.33
CA GLU A 254 -20.76 2.18 4.22
C GLU A 254 -20.07 0.82 4.13
N ALA A 255 -18.75 0.77 4.32
CA ALA A 255 -17.98 -0.48 4.35
C ALA A 255 -18.43 -1.39 5.51
N VAL A 256 -18.60 -0.84 6.72
CA VAL A 256 -19.16 -1.59 7.86
C VAL A 256 -20.56 -2.12 7.55
N ALA A 257 -21.43 -1.29 6.97
CA ALA A 257 -22.78 -1.73 6.59
C ALA A 257 -22.76 -2.82 5.51
N PHE A 258 -21.86 -2.68 4.52
CA PHE A 258 -21.63 -3.66 3.46
C PHE A 258 -21.22 -5.02 4.06
N PHE A 259 -20.22 -5.03 4.94
CA PHE A 259 -19.73 -6.27 5.56
C PHE A 259 -20.73 -6.90 6.53
N LYS A 260 -21.50 -6.11 7.29
CA LYS A 260 -22.59 -6.65 8.13
C LYS A 260 -23.66 -7.34 7.31
N LYS A 261 -23.96 -6.81 6.12
CA LYS A 261 -24.92 -7.43 5.20
C LYS A 261 -24.34 -8.68 4.54
N PHE A 262 -23.04 -8.70 4.20
CA PHE A 262 -22.32 -9.90 3.81
C PHE A 262 -22.46 -11.00 4.87
N ASP A 263 -22.08 -10.71 6.12
CA ASP A 263 -22.12 -11.66 7.25
C ASP A 263 -23.53 -12.26 7.43
N ALA A 264 -24.54 -11.40 7.48
CA ALA A 264 -25.93 -11.82 7.60
C ALA A 264 -26.45 -12.63 6.40
N THR A 265 -25.86 -12.46 5.21
CA THR A 265 -26.21 -13.23 4.02
C THR A 265 -25.57 -14.61 4.05
N CYS A 266 -24.28 -14.69 4.41
CA CYS A 266 -23.49 -15.91 4.30
C CYS A 266 -23.59 -16.86 5.49
N LYS A 267 -23.92 -16.37 6.70
CA LYS A 267 -24.17 -17.24 7.87
C LYS A 267 -25.60 -17.80 7.93
N LYS A 268 -26.52 -17.33 7.08
CA LYS A 268 -27.92 -17.81 7.05
C LYS A 268 -28.19 -18.87 5.97
N SER A 269 -27.27 -19.02 5.01
CA SER A 269 -27.30 -20.02 3.95
C SER A 269 -26.71 -21.33 4.40
#